data_AF-A0A836ET06-F1
#
_entry.id   AF-A0A836ET06-F1
#
_cell.length_a   1.000
_cell.length_b   1.000
_cell.length_c   1.000
_cell.angle_alpha   90.00
_cell.angle_beta   90.00
_cell.angle_gamma   90.00
#
_symmetry.space_group_name_H-M   'P 1'
#
loop_
_entity.id
_entity.type
_entity.pdbx_description
1 polymer ?
#
loop_
_entity_poly.entity_id
_entity_poly.type
_entity_poly.pdbx_seq_one_letter_code
_entity_poly.pdbx_strand_id
1 'polypeptide(L)'
;MKKAGVALQSEVHTEKEWQQLLSRPGLIVVDVYCDWSGPCTAMISTLKKIQMEVGIEAVEYAIARNDDIDDLVRFRGRSEPTWMFLQNGKMVNLIFGAHCPSLRKQLINEIKRAQQLETPKWHLNVSERSPEEEVRWQKQETIRRALEEEKQAKEEAERLEKYERFMAQMMVELCEDTVLVLYPWVFKDERGRPRDKMHSPPYTELVKDLFKQCYEVREEARIQLNEDMIEKMFVESGVDITEELIKGLTDGKCMAMRLKGKPPHPDWPVQYPYESPERDSYPVRAINDVENYLISILTQGPPTFSQTEGPEIRPTYDTPYMERHVYEYEPEIEDDVSRVYPAVWVPPQARSKVHAFKTLFPDYMEKAHPYEEPTVPPPLCAFKFEVSKFNIVRDAYELNCDAIEHFGVFEFDRPYARRLASSPQDFEKVKYKTGVEVFVVIIRRINEETFLAFAGIEPFFVTEVDEEVQEVITAYFSEGVEDVIPEELYEDEDEKEEKEED
;
A
#
# COMPACT_ATOMS: atom_id res chain seq x y z
N MET A 1 3.68 23.10 -70.44
CA MET A 1 3.89 23.95 -69.25
C MET A 1 3.02 23.42 -68.12
N LYS A 2 3.58 22.66 -67.18
CA LYS A 2 2.88 22.28 -65.94
C LYS A 2 2.95 23.48 -64.99
N LYS A 3 1.79 24.06 -64.65
CA LYS A 3 1.71 25.05 -63.56
C LYS A 3 2.03 24.34 -62.25
N ALA A 4 3.21 24.60 -61.70
CA ALA A 4 3.53 24.23 -60.33
C ALA A 4 2.60 25.03 -59.40
N GLY A 5 1.74 24.32 -58.66
CA GLY A 5 0.99 24.92 -57.57
C GLY A 5 1.98 25.35 -56.50
N VAL A 6 1.88 26.61 -56.06
CA VAL A 6 2.70 27.15 -54.98
C VAL A 6 2.46 26.32 -53.73
N ALA A 7 3.50 25.65 -53.21
CA ALA A 7 3.43 24.98 -51.92
C ALA A 7 3.24 26.05 -50.83
N LEU A 8 2.09 26.01 -50.15
CA LEU A 8 1.65 27.05 -49.21
C LEU A 8 2.28 26.95 -47.81
N GLN A 9 3.00 25.86 -47.53
CA GLN A 9 3.62 25.57 -46.24
C GLN A 9 5.04 25.05 -46.47
N SER A 10 6.01 25.58 -45.73
CA SER A 10 7.36 25.01 -45.71
C SER A 10 7.42 23.84 -44.73
N GLU A 11 8.06 22.75 -45.15
CA GLU A 11 8.26 21.56 -44.32
C GLU A 11 9.63 21.61 -43.67
N VAL A 12 9.68 21.36 -42.36
CA VAL A 12 10.91 21.40 -41.58
C VAL A 12 11.05 20.10 -40.80
N HIS A 13 12.00 19.27 -41.20
CA HIS A 13 12.21 17.93 -40.64
C HIS A 13 13.59 17.75 -40.02
N THR A 14 14.50 18.70 -40.21
CA THR A 14 15.89 18.61 -39.72
C THR A 14 16.33 19.87 -39.00
N GLU A 15 17.30 19.74 -38.09
CA GLU A 15 17.93 20.87 -37.39
C GLU A 15 18.46 21.94 -38.36
N LYS A 16 19.02 21.53 -39.51
CA LYS A 16 19.50 22.48 -40.52
C LYS A 16 18.38 23.31 -41.13
N GLU A 17 17.26 22.68 -41.49
CA GLU A 17 16.07 23.37 -42.01
C GLU A 17 15.44 24.28 -40.96
N TRP A 18 15.48 23.85 -39.70
CA TRP A 18 15.03 24.62 -38.55
C TRP A 18 15.83 25.91 -38.40
N GLN A 19 17.17 25.84 -38.38
CA GLN A 19 18.02 27.02 -38.33
C GLN A 19 17.82 27.96 -39.54
N GLN A 20 17.55 27.40 -40.72
CA GLN A 20 17.19 28.20 -41.89
C GLN A 20 15.85 28.92 -41.70
N LEU A 21 14.84 28.27 -41.13
CA LEU A 21 13.55 28.88 -40.81
C LEU A 21 13.73 30.05 -39.81
N LEU A 22 14.52 29.85 -38.75
CA LEU A 22 14.79 30.88 -37.74
C LEU A 22 15.52 32.11 -38.31
N SER A 23 16.32 31.94 -39.36
CA SER A 23 17.04 33.05 -40.01
C SER A 23 16.15 33.94 -40.90
N ARG A 24 14.92 33.51 -41.20
CA ARG A 24 14.00 34.27 -42.07
C ARG A 24 13.40 35.47 -41.33
N PRO A 25 13.35 36.65 -41.96
CA PRO A 25 12.69 37.82 -41.38
C PRO A 25 11.17 37.73 -41.50
N GLY A 26 10.46 38.42 -40.62
CA GLY A 26 8.99 38.48 -40.64
C GLY A 26 8.34 37.52 -39.64
N LEU A 27 7.01 37.41 -39.72
CA LEU A 27 6.20 36.55 -38.86
C LEU A 27 5.97 35.19 -39.53
N ILE A 28 6.34 34.12 -38.83
CA ILE A 28 6.20 32.74 -39.27
C ILE A 28 5.35 32.00 -38.23
N VAL A 29 4.36 31.24 -38.69
CA VAL A 29 3.53 30.37 -37.84
C VAL A 29 3.88 28.93 -38.15
N VAL A 30 4.34 28.22 -37.14
CA VAL A 30 4.79 26.83 -37.24
C VAL A 30 3.78 25.92 -36.56
N ASP A 31 3.26 24.94 -37.29
CA ASP A 31 2.56 23.78 -36.72
C ASP A 31 3.61 22.74 -36.29
N VAL A 32 3.85 22.63 -34.98
CA VAL A 32 4.79 21.66 -34.41
C VAL A 32 4.04 20.35 -34.11
N TYR A 33 4.53 19.25 -34.67
CA TYR A 33 3.90 17.94 -34.58
C TYR A 33 4.91 16.80 -34.36
N CYS A 34 4.42 15.64 -33.89
CA CYS A 34 5.21 14.40 -33.79
C CYS A 34 5.01 13.53 -35.04
N ASP A 35 6.03 12.79 -35.47
CA ASP A 35 5.99 11.95 -36.70
C ASP A 35 4.76 11.04 -36.77
N TRP A 36 4.40 10.40 -35.65
CA TRP A 36 3.28 9.47 -35.56
C TRP A 36 1.91 10.13 -35.58
N SER A 37 1.79 11.40 -35.19
CA SER A 37 0.52 12.14 -35.21
C SER A 37 0.29 12.87 -36.53
N GLY A 38 1.38 13.24 -37.22
CA GLY A 38 1.35 14.12 -38.38
C GLY A 38 0.90 15.56 -38.05
N PRO A 39 0.97 16.47 -39.03
CA PRO A 39 0.54 17.87 -38.86
C PRO A 39 -0.99 17.99 -38.78
N CYS A 40 -1.47 19.10 -38.24
CA CYS A 40 -2.89 19.31 -37.99
C CYS A 40 -3.67 19.65 -39.27
N THR A 41 -4.15 18.61 -39.96
CA THR A 41 -4.89 18.76 -41.23
C THR A 41 -6.21 19.54 -41.08
N ALA A 42 -6.88 19.43 -39.93
CA ALA A 42 -8.13 20.13 -39.65
C ALA A 42 -7.99 21.66 -39.70
N MET A 43 -6.81 22.18 -39.34
CA MET A 43 -6.56 23.61 -39.20
C MET A 43 -6.14 24.30 -40.52
N ILE A 44 -5.73 23.52 -41.52
CA ILE A 44 -5.26 24.04 -42.83
C ILE A 44 -6.30 24.97 -43.47
N SER A 45 -7.59 24.60 -43.40
CA SER A 45 -8.67 25.42 -43.99
C SER A 45 -8.81 26.78 -43.30
N THR A 46 -8.60 26.84 -41.99
CA THR A 46 -8.64 28.06 -41.17
C THR A 46 -7.47 28.97 -41.52
N LEU A 47 -6.25 28.42 -41.63
CA LEU A 47 -5.05 29.19 -42.00
C LEU A 47 -5.18 29.82 -43.38
N LYS A 48 -5.69 29.06 -44.36
CA LYS A 48 -5.95 29.57 -45.72
C LYS A 48 -6.94 30.73 -45.73
N LYS A 49 -8.04 30.62 -44.97
CA LYS A 49 -9.02 31.72 -44.84
C LYS A 49 -8.39 32.98 -44.25
N ILE A 50 -7.60 32.83 -43.19
CA ILE A 50 -6.91 33.96 -42.55
C ILE A 50 -5.94 34.62 -43.53
N GLN A 51 -5.12 33.83 -44.23
CA GLN A 51 -4.15 34.35 -45.21
C GLN A 51 -4.82 35.12 -46.35
N MET A 52 -6.01 34.69 -46.81
CA MET A 52 -6.79 35.43 -47.81
C MET A 52 -7.34 36.76 -47.27
N GLU A 53 -7.69 36.83 -45.98
CA GLU A 53 -8.23 38.04 -45.35
C GLU A 53 -7.16 39.11 -45.08
N VAL A 54 -5.96 38.71 -44.64
CA VAL A 54 -4.87 39.63 -44.25
C VAL A 54 -3.82 39.87 -45.35
N GLY A 55 -3.81 39.07 -46.41
CA GLY A 55 -2.84 39.14 -47.50
C GLY A 55 -1.74 38.06 -47.42
N ILE A 56 -1.33 37.56 -48.59
CA ILE A 56 -0.40 36.41 -48.72
C ILE A 56 0.98 36.72 -48.14
N GLU A 57 1.43 37.97 -48.21
CA GLU A 57 2.75 38.43 -47.75
C GLU A 57 2.79 38.75 -46.24
N ALA A 58 1.66 38.68 -45.53
CA ALA A 58 1.58 39.11 -44.14
C ALA A 58 2.15 38.08 -43.14
N VAL A 59 2.14 36.79 -43.48
CA VAL A 59 2.59 35.71 -42.60
C VAL A 59 3.02 34.48 -43.41
N GLU A 60 4.13 33.87 -43.03
CA GLU A 60 4.59 32.59 -43.58
C GLU A 60 4.08 31.42 -42.72
N TYR A 61 3.73 30.32 -43.35
CA TYR A 61 3.32 29.09 -42.66
C TYR A 61 4.35 27.99 -42.85
N ALA A 62 4.64 27.28 -41.77
CA ALA A 62 5.52 26.12 -41.76
C ALA A 62 4.90 24.98 -40.94
N ILE A 63 5.35 23.76 -41.23
CA ILE A 63 5.12 22.60 -40.37
C ILE A 63 6.48 22.08 -39.92
N ALA A 64 6.62 21.73 -38.65
CA ALA A 64 7.88 21.26 -38.08
C ALA A 64 7.69 19.95 -37.32
N ARG A 65 8.46 18.94 -37.71
CA ARG A 65 8.50 17.66 -37.01
C ARG A 65 9.44 17.77 -35.80
N ASN A 66 8.91 17.58 -34.60
CA ASN A 66 9.65 17.81 -33.36
C ASN A 66 10.66 16.70 -33.01
N ASP A 67 10.56 15.51 -33.62
CA ASP A 67 11.35 14.32 -33.30
C ASP A 67 12.86 14.51 -33.51
N ASP A 68 13.26 15.31 -34.51
CA ASP A 68 14.66 15.49 -34.94
C ASP A 68 15.19 16.92 -34.77
N ILE A 69 14.49 17.75 -33.99
CA ILE A 69 14.85 19.16 -33.75
C ILE A 69 15.00 19.36 -32.25
N ASP A 70 16.16 19.84 -31.81
CA ASP A 70 16.52 19.92 -30.38
C ASP A 70 15.71 21.00 -29.65
N ASP A 71 15.50 22.14 -30.31
CA ASP A 71 14.66 23.23 -29.78
C ASP A 71 13.22 22.80 -29.48
N LEU A 72 12.74 21.71 -30.13
CA LEU A 72 11.35 21.25 -30.06
C LEU A 72 11.17 20.01 -29.18
N VAL A 73 12.22 19.53 -28.52
CA VAL A 73 12.20 18.32 -27.66
C VAL A 73 11.05 18.31 -26.66
N ARG A 74 10.73 19.46 -26.06
CA ARG A 74 9.67 19.59 -25.04
C ARG A 74 8.24 19.34 -25.54
N PHE A 75 8.04 19.36 -26.86
CA PHE A 75 6.73 19.09 -27.49
C PHE A 75 6.56 17.64 -27.95
N ARG A 76 7.60 16.80 -27.81
CA ARG A 76 7.55 15.38 -28.19
C ARG A 76 6.57 14.59 -27.32
N GLY A 77 6.09 13.46 -27.87
CA GLY A 77 5.22 12.52 -27.15
C GLY A 77 3.79 13.02 -26.92
N ARG A 78 3.37 14.09 -27.61
CA ARG A 78 2.01 14.64 -27.53
C ARG A 78 1.33 14.61 -28.90
N SER A 79 0.07 14.21 -28.95
CA SER A 79 -0.78 14.30 -30.16
C SER A 79 -1.38 15.69 -30.37
N GLU A 80 -1.28 16.56 -29.37
CA GLU A 80 -1.85 17.90 -29.43
C GLU A 80 -0.97 18.82 -30.29
N PRO A 81 -1.50 19.46 -31.35
CA PRO A 81 -0.72 20.35 -32.20
C PRO A 81 -0.31 21.59 -31.42
N THR A 82 0.92 22.06 -31.66
CA THR A 82 1.44 23.26 -31.02
C THR A 82 1.72 24.32 -32.08
N TRP A 83 1.02 25.45 -32.01
CA TRP A 83 1.16 26.58 -32.92
C TRP A 83 2.16 27.57 -32.34
N MET A 84 3.35 27.60 -32.91
CA MET A 84 4.43 28.48 -32.51
C MET A 84 4.53 29.68 -33.44
N PHE A 85 4.58 30.87 -32.87
CA PHE A 85 4.69 32.12 -33.61
C PHE A 85 6.12 32.62 -33.48
N LEU A 86 6.81 32.72 -34.60
CA LEU A 86 8.19 33.17 -34.69
C LEU A 86 8.26 34.53 -35.36
N GLN A 87 9.03 35.45 -34.78
CA GLN A 87 9.36 36.72 -35.40
C GLN A 87 10.86 36.93 -35.32
N ASN A 88 11.52 37.01 -36.47
CA ASN A 88 12.97 37.21 -36.58
C ASN A 88 13.77 36.20 -35.72
N GLY A 89 13.42 34.92 -35.78
CA GLY A 89 14.08 33.85 -35.05
C GLY A 89 13.76 33.73 -33.55
N LYS A 90 12.83 34.54 -33.03
CA LYS A 90 12.37 34.48 -31.63
C LYS A 90 10.93 34.04 -31.53
N MET A 91 10.60 33.26 -30.51
CA MET A 91 9.23 32.88 -30.20
C MET A 91 8.50 34.05 -29.55
N VAL A 92 7.36 34.44 -30.11
CA VAL A 92 6.58 35.62 -29.66
C VAL A 92 5.16 35.29 -29.21
N ASN A 93 4.64 34.11 -29.58
CA ASN A 93 3.38 33.57 -29.09
C ASN A 93 3.41 32.03 -29.24
N LEU A 94 2.64 31.32 -28.41
CA LEU A 94 2.55 29.86 -28.41
C LEU A 94 1.14 29.44 -28.02
N ILE A 95 0.53 28.57 -28.82
CA ILE A 95 -0.85 28.09 -28.59
C ILE A 95 -0.87 26.58 -28.71
N PHE A 96 -1.53 25.93 -27.76
CA PHE A 96 -1.74 24.48 -27.76
C PHE A 96 -3.14 24.12 -28.26
N GLY A 97 -3.23 23.06 -29.05
CA GLY A 97 -4.48 22.45 -29.48
C GLY A 97 -5.06 23.01 -30.78
N ALA A 98 -6.16 22.41 -31.21
CA ALA A 98 -6.82 22.70 -32.50
C ALA A 98 -8.06 23.61 -32.35
N HIS A 99 -8.07 24.51 -31.36
CA HIS A 99 -9.24 25.37 -31.11
C HIS A 99 -9.30 26.54 -32.12
N CYS A 100 -10.02 26.34 -33.22
CA CYS A 100 -10.14 27.26 -34.36
C CYS A 100 -10.37 28.74 -34.00
N PRO A 101 -11.38 29.10 -33.17
CA PRO A 101 -11.64 30.50 -32.85
C PRO A 101 -10.48 31.19 -32.10
N SER A 102 -9.79 30.43 -31.23
CA SER A 102 -8.67 30.96 -30.44
C SER A 102 -7.47 31.21 -31.34
N LEU A 103 -7.09 30.22 -32.16
CA LEU A 103 -5.98 30.35 -33.09
C LEU A 103 -6.22 31.52 -34.05
N ARG A 104 -7.42 31.65 -34.63
CA ARG A 104 -7.75 32.75 -35.54
C ARG A 104 -7.61 34.11 -34.86
N LYS A 105 -8.15 34.26 -33.65
CA LYS A 105 -8.09 35.52 -32.89
C LYS A 105 -6.63 35.90 -32.60
N GLN A 106 -5.85 34.97 -32.08
CA GLN A 106 -4.45 35.22 -31.73
C GLN A 106 -3.62 35.53 -32.97
N LEU A 107 -3.79 34.75 -34.04
CA LEU A 107 -3.06 34.96 -35.29
C LEU A 107 -3.32 36.33 -35.91
N ILE A 108 -4.59 36.75 -36.00
CA ILE A 108 -4.92 38.08 -36.52
C ILE A 108 -4.33 39.18 -35.63
N ASN A 109 -4.32 39.00 -34.31
CA ASN A 109 -3.72 39.98 -33.39
C ASN A 109 -2.21 40.09 -33.58
N GLU A 110 -1.50 38.96 -33.70
CA GLU A 110 -0.05 38.95 -33.90
C GLU A 110 0.36 39.54 -35.25
N ILE A 111 -0.43 39.30 -36.31
CA ILE A 111 -0.21 39.91 -37.63
C ILE A 111 -0.38 41.43 -37.55
N LYS A 112 -1.45 41.93 -36.93
CA LYS A 112 -1.68 43.37 -36.77
C LYS A 112 -0.56 44.03 -35.96
N ARG A 113 -0.17 43.41 -34.85
CA ARG A 113 0.95 43.85 -34.01
C ARG A 113 2.25 43.95 -34.83
N ALA A 114 2.57 42.91 -35.61
CA ALA A 114 3.77 42.89 -36.45
C ALA A 114 3.74 43.99 -37.53
N GLN A 115 2.58 44.25 -38.15
CA GLN A 115 2.42 45.32 -39.14
C GLN A 115 2.52 46.72 -38.53
N GLN A 116 2.05 46.89 -37.30
CA GLN A 116 2.11 48.14 -36.54
C GLN A 116 3.46 48.38 -35.85
N LEU A 117 4.42 47.45 -36.01
CA LEU A 117 5.75 47.48 -35.38
C LEU A 117 5.68 47.59 -33.84
N GLU A 118 4.63 47.02 -33.24
CA GLU A 118 4.48 46.95 -31.79
C GLU A 118 5.37 45.86 -31.18
N THR A 119 5.84 46.08 -29.96
CA THR A 119 6.67 45.11 -29.24
C THR A 119 5.83 43.92 -28.75
N PRO A 120 6.29 42.66 -28.92
CA PRO A 120 5.63 41.49 -28.35
C PRO A 120 5.50 41.58 -26.83
N LYS A 121 4.51 40.86 -26.27
CA LYS A 121 4.40 40.63 -24.81
C LYS A 121 5.67 39.97 -24.25
N TRP A 122 6.28 39.08 -25.03
CA TRP A 122 7.54 38.41 -24.73
C TRP A 122 8.23 37.98 -26.04
N HIS A 123 9.56 37.87 -26.01
CA HIS A 123 10.38 37.44 -27.16
C HIS A 123 11.40 36.37 -26.71
N LEU A 124 10.95 35.13 -26.59
CA LEU A 124 11.75 34.07 -25.98
C LEU A 124 12.63 33.34 -27.01
N ASN A 125 13.71 32.72 -26.53
CA ASN A 125 14.39 31.71 -27.35
C ASN A 125 13.43 30.55 -27.62
N VAL A 126 13.57 29.89 -28.76
CA VAL A 126 12.65 28.80 -29.08
C VAL A 126 12.81 27.62 -28.14
N SER A 127 13.98 27.43 -27.55
CA SER A 127 14.25 26.43 -26.51
C SER A 127 13.59 26.74 -25.15
N GLU A 128 13.15 27.98 -24.90
CA GLU A 128 12.56 28.41 -23.62
C GLU A 128 11.05 28.15 -23.58
N ARG A 129 10.52 27.86 -22.37
CA ARG A 129 9.08 27.68 -22.15
C ARG A 129 8.36 29.02 -22.12
N SER A 130 7.19 29.10 -22.74
CA SER A 130 6.32 30.28 -22.58
C SER A 130 5.68 30.33 -21.18
N PRO A 131 5.21 31.49 -20.70
CA PRO A 131 4.52 31.58 -19.41
C PRO A 131 3.29 30.65 -19.30
N GLU A 132 2.51 30.53 -20.38
CA GLU A 132 1.36 29.65 -20.45
C GLU A 132 1.76 28.16 -20.47
N GLU A 133 2.87 27.82 -21.13
CA GLU A 133 3.47 26.48 -21.13
C GLU A 133 3.99 26.11 -19.72
N GLU A 134 4.65 27.03 -19.03
CA GLU A 134 5.20 26.82 -17.68
C GLU A 134 4.10 26.51 -16.67
N VAL A 135 2.98 27.25 -16.70
CA VAL A 135 1.82 26.97 -15.82
C VAL A 135 1.25 25.57 -16.11
N ARG A 136 1.16 25.18 -17.37
CA ARG A 136 0.69 23.84 -17.75
C ARG A 136 1.66 22.75 -17.29
N TRP A 137 2.95 22.99 -17.45
CA TRP A 137 4.01 22.08 -16.98
C TRP A 137 3.92 21.89 -15.47
N GLN A 138 3.86 22.98 -14.70
CA GLN A 138 3.76 22.93 -13.23
C GLN A 138 2.54 22.12 -12.77
N LYS A 139 1.38 22.31 -13.40
CA LYS A 139 0.18 21.50 -13.10
C LYS A 139 0.40 20.00 -13.37
N GLN A 140 1.00 19.67 -14.52
CA GLN A 140 1.29 18.27 -14.87
C GLN A 140 2.31 17.65 -13.91
N GLU A 141 3.35 18.41 -13.55
CA GLU A 141 4.37 17.99 -12.60
C GLU A 141 3.78 17.76 -11.20
N THR A 142 2.88 18.64 -10.73
CA THR A 142 2.20 18.44 -9.45
C THR A 142 1.32 17.19 -9.44
N ILE A 143 0.62 16.90 -10.55
CA ILE A 143 -0.20 15.69 -10.68
C ILE A 143 0.70 14.44 -10.70
N ARG A 144 1.80 14.47 -11.46
CA ARG A 144 2.77 13.36 -11.51
C ARG A 144 3.34 13.07 -10.14
N ARG A 145 3.80 14.10 -9.43
CA ARG A 145 4.37 13.95 -8.09
C ARG A 145 3.33 13.42 -7.11
N ALA A 146 2.09 13.90 -7.17
CA ALA A 146 1.01 13.39 -6.33
C ALA A 146 0.71 11.90 -6.59
N LEU A 147 0.69 11.47 -7.86
CA LEU A 147 0.53 10.06 -8.24
C LEU A 147 1.70 9.18 -7.76
N GLU A 148 2.93 9.69 -7.84
CA GLU A 148 4.13 8.99 -7.35
C GLU A 148 4.11 8.87 -5.81
N GLU A 149 3.75 9.94 -5.10
CA GLU A 149 3.59 9.97 -3.64
C GLU A 149 2.47 9.02 -3.19
N GLU A 150 1.32 9.00 -3.87
CA GLU A 150 0.21 8.08 -3.58
C GLU A 150 0.61 6.62 -3.79
N LYS A 151 1.33 6.34 -4.89
CA LYS A 151 1.84 4.99 -5.16
C LYS A 151 2.83 4.53 -4.09
N GLN A 152 3.77 5.40 -3.69
CA GLN A 152 4.74 5.09 -2.62
C GLN A 152 4.03 4.87 -1.29
N ALA A 153 3.05 5.72 -0.95
CA ALA A 153 2.25 5.57 0.26
C ALA A 153 1.47 4.24 0.28
N LYS A 154 0.94 3.81 -0.86
CA LYS A 154 0.26 2.51 -0.99
C LYS A 154 1.22 1.34 -0.79
N GLU A 155 2.39 1.38 -1.41
CA GLU A 155 3.44 0.34 -1.26
C GLU A 155 3.96 0.27 0.19
N GLU A 156 4.15 1.42 0.84
CA GLU A 156 4.56 1.49 2.26
C GLU A 156 3.48 0.98 3.20
N ALA A 157 2.21 1.34 2.95
CA ALA A 157 1.07 0.85 3.72
C ALA A 157 0.92 -0.68 3.61
N GLU A 158 1.03 -1.23 2.39
CA GLU A 158 1.01 -2.69 2.17
C GLU A 158 2.17 -3.38 2.92
N ARG A 159 3.38 -2.82 2.85
CA ARG A 159 4.55 -3.35 3.56
C ARG A 159 4.35 -3.34 5.08
N LEU A 160 3.80 -2.25 5.62
CA LEU A 160 3.53 -2.12 7.05
C LEU A 160 2.44 -3.10 7.49
N GLU A 161 1.41 -3.27 6.70
CA GLU A 161 0.33 -4.21 6.99
C GLU A 161 0.83 -5.67 7.01
N LYS A 162 1.65 -6.06 6.03
CA LYS A 162 2.32 -7.38 6.03
C LYS A 162 3.20 -7.56 7.25
N TYR A 163 3.96 -6.53 7.61
CA TYR A 163 4.79 -6.54 8.82
C TYR A 163 3.95 -6.74 10.08
N GLU A 164 2.90 -5.96 10.27
CA GLU A 164 2.04 -6.05 11.46
C GLU A 164 1.30 -7.38 11.54
N ARG A 165 0.84 -7.93 10.41
CA ARG A 165 0.24 -9.27 10.36
C ARG A 165 1.22 -10.37 10.76
N PHE A 166 2.42 -10.33 10.18
CA PHE A 166 3.51 -11.25 10.55
C PHE A 166 3.80 -11.17 12.04
N MET A 167 3.95 -9.95 12.57
CA MET A 167 4.21 -9.73 13.99
C MET A 167 3.09 -10.29 14.87
N ALA A 168 1.82 -10.05 14.52
CA ALA A 168 0.68 -10.54 15.26
C ALA A 168 0.64 -12.08 15.32
N GLN A 169 0.83 -12.76 14.18
CA GLN A 169 0.89 -14.23 14.14
C GLN A 169 2.03 -14.76 15.01
N MET A 170 3.24 -14.25 14.83
CA MET A 170 4.42 -14.74 15.57
C MET A 170 4.34 -14.46 17.07
N MET A 171 3.74 -13.34 17.49
CA MET A 171 3.52 -13.04 18.90
C MET A 171 2.59 -14.06 19.58
N VAL A 172 1.59 -14.55 18.85
CA VAL A 172 0.67 -15.59 19.32
C VAL A 172 1.36 -16.96 19.35
N GLU A 173 2.03 -17.34 18.27
CA GLU A 173 2.68 -18.65 18.16
C GLU A 173 3.83 -18.83 19.16
N LEU A 174 4.59 -17.76 19.43
CA LEU A 174 5.69 -17.75 20.39
C LEU A 174 5.24 -17.40 21.81
N CYS A 175 3.95 -17.38 22.15
CA CYS A 175 3.46 -16.96 23.46
C CYS A 175 4.03 -17.80 24.63
N GLU A 176 4.38 -19.07 24.40
CA GLU A 176 4.96 -19.96 25.41
C GLU A 176 6.49 -20.03 25.38
N ASP A 177 7.11 -19.53 24.30
CA ASP A 177 8.55 -19.60 24.08
C ASP A 177 9.18 -18.22 24.29
N THR A 178 10.40 -18.19 24.80
CA THR A 178 11.21 -16.97 24.87
C THR A 178 12.69 -17.29 24.65
N VAL A 179 13.53 -16.26 24.53
CA VAL A 179 14.96 -16.40 24.30
C VAL A 179 15.74 -15.66 25.38
N LEU A 180 16.85 -16.27 25.82
CA LEU A 180 17.82 -15.61 26.68
C LEU A 180 19.20 -15.69 26.04
N VAL A 181 19.93 -14.58 26.03
CA VAL A 181 21.29 -14.50 25.51
C VAL A 181 22.24 -14.21 26.65
N LEU A 182 23.12 -15.16 26.97
CA LEU A 182 24.25 -14.94 27.87
C LEU A 182 25.38 -14.27 27.09
N TYR A 183 25.90 -13.20 27.66
CA TYR A 183 26.96 -12.44 27.05
C TYR A 183 28.33 -13.16 27.14
N PRO A 184 29.29 -12.82 26.26
CA PRO A 184 30.52 -13.60 26.12
C PRO A 184 31.37 -13.66 27.39
N TRP A 185 31.40 -12.60 28.19
CA TRP A 185 32.20 -12.51 29.41
C TRP A 185 31.77 -13.48 30.51
N VAL A 186 30.52 -13.96 30.49
CA VAL A 186 30.02 -15.01 31.40
C VAL A 186 30.86 -16.30 31.31
N PHE A 187 31.49 -16.52 30.16
CA PHE A 187 32.33 -17.68 29.88
C PHE A 187 33.82 -17.32 29.85
N LYS A 188 34.23 -16.24 30.53
CA LYS A 188 35.64 -15.90 30.73
C LYS A 188 36.02 -16.06 32.22
N ASP A 189 37.28 -16.40 32.50
CA ASP A 189 37.84 -16.37 33.85
C ASP A 189 38.29 -14.95 34.23
N GLU A 190 38.72 -14.75 35.48
CA GLU A 190 39.23 -13.44 35.98
C GLU A 190 40.45 -12.93 35.19
N ARG A 191 41.05 -13.77 34.34
CA ARG A 191 42.19 -13.46 33.48
C ARG A 191 41.80 -13.40 32.00
N GLY A 192 40.50 -13.38 31.69
CA GLY A 192 39.95 -13.30 30.33
C GLY A 192 40.02 -14.60 29.52
N ARG A 193 40.41 -15.73 30.11
CA ARG A 193 40.53 -17.02 29.39
C ARG A 193 39.18 -17.73 29.29
N PRO A 194 38.93 -18.52 28.24
CA PRO A 194 37.70 -19.28 28.09
C PRO A 194 37.45 -20.23 29.27
N ARG A 195 36.22 -20.20 29.79
CA ARG A 195 35.71 -21.01 30.88
C ARG A 195 34.65 -21.97 30.35
N ASP A 196 34.67 -23.20 30.83
CA ASP A 196 33.61 -24.17 30.53
C ASP A 196 32.26 -23.74 31.13
N LYS A 197 31.15 -24.03 30.44
CA LYS A 197 29.82 -23.56 30.84
C LYS A 197 29.39 -24.08 32.21
N MET A 198 29.74 -25.32 32.57
CA MET A 198 29.38 -25.90 33.87
C MET A 198 30.19 -25.32 35.03
N HIS A 199 31.27 -24.58 34.72
CA HIS A 199 32.10 -23.89 35.70
C HIS A 199 31.80 -22.39 35.78
N SER A 200 30.84 -21.90 34.99
CA SER A 200 30.37 -20.51 35.00
C SER A 200 29.22 -20.38 36.01
N PRO A 201 29.40 -19.67 37.14
CA PRO A 201 28.35 -19.46 38.14
C PRO A 201 27.08 -18.83 37.55
N PRO A 202 27.15 -17.77 36.70
CA PRO A 202 25.95 -17.19 36.11
C PRO A 202 25.14 -18.21 35.29
N TYR A 203 25.79 -19.09 34.52
CA TYR A 203 25.12 -20.14 33.75
C TYR A 203 24.52 -21.21 34.66
N THR A 204 25.29 -21.72 35.63
CA THR A 204 24.83 -22.82 36.49
C THR A 204 23.66 -22.42 37.36
N GLU A 205 23.66 -21.20 37.90
CA GLU A 205 22.56 -20.68 38.71
C GLU A 205 21.28 -20.55 37.87
N LEU A 206 21.38 -20.01 36.65
CA LEU A 206 20.21 -19.90 35.76
C LEU A 206 19.61 -21.26 35.46
N VAL A 207 20.41 -22.20 34.97
CA VAL A 207 19.90 -23.46 34.44
C VAL A 207 19.49 -24.42 35.55
N LYS A 208 20.26 -24.50 36.65
CA LYS A 208 20.02 -25.48 37.72
C LYS A 208 19.07 -24.97 38.79
N ASP A 209 19.03 -23.67 39.04
CA ASP A 209 18.25 -23.10 40.15
C ASP A 209 17.03 -22.34 39.61
N LEU A 210 17.23 -21.29 38.82
CA LEU A 210 16.14 -20.39 38.38
C LEU A 210 15.18 -21.05 37.38
N PHE A 211 15.71 -21.73 36.36
CA PHE A 211 14.89 -22.33 35.31
C PHE A 211 14.24 -23.64 35.71
N LYS A 212 14.83 -24.41 36.64
CA LYS A 212 14.35 -25.75 37.04
C LYS A 212 12.82 -25.80 37.25
N GLN A 213 12.25 -24.76 37.85
CA GLN A 213 10.82 -24.69 38.17
C GLN A 213 10.00 -23.79 37.21
N CYS A 214 10.63 -22.86 36.50
CA CYS A 214 9.92 -21.84 35.71
C CYS A 214 10.05 -22.02 34.18
N TYR A 215 11.12 -22.63 33.69
CA TYR A 215 11.43 -22.76 32.27
C TYR A 215 12.02 -24.12 31.91
N GLU A 216 11.83 -24.54 30.67
CA GLU A 216 12.52 -25.69 30.08
C GLU A 216 13.46 -25.18 28.98
N VAL A 217 14.75 -25.46 29.09
CA VAL A 217 15.73 -25.13 28.04
C VAL A 217 15.55 -26.12 26.90
N ARG A 218 15.04 -25.63 25.76
CA ARG A 218 14.77 -26.43 24.55
C ARG A 218 15.99 -26.55 23.66
N GLU A 219 16.79 -25.50 23.59
CA GLU A 219 17.96 -25.42 22.71
C GLU A 219 19.00 -24.46 23.28
N GLU A 220 20.28 -24.82 23.14
CA GLU A 220 21.43 -23.97 23.47
C GLU A 220 22.32 -23.81 22.24
N ALA A 221 22.52 -22.57 21.78
CA ALA A 221 23.32 -22.24 20.62
C ALA A 221 24.46 -21.29 21.00
N ARG A 222 25.71 -21.68 20.68
CA ARG A 222 26.88 -20.80 20.81
C ARG A 222 27.04 -19.98 19.54
N ILE A 223 26.71 -18.71 19.60
CA ILE A 223 26.63 -17.82 18.43
C ILE A 223 27.68 -16.72 18.55
N GLN A 224 28.42 -16.51 17.47
CA GLN A 224 29.29 -15.35 17.33
C GLN A 224 28.44 -14.24 16.71
N LEU A 225 28.09 -13.21 17.49
CA LEU A 225 27.31 -12.09 17.00
C LEU A 225 28.18 -11.18 16.14
N ASN A 226 27.57 -10.57 15.12
CA ASN A 226 28.12 -9.45 14.35
C ASN A 226 27.20 -8.23 14.55
N GLU A 227 27.64 -7.07 14.05
CA GLU A 227 26.90 -5.81 14.18
C GLU A 227 25.48 -5.89 13.60
N ASP A 228 25.33 -6.43 12.39
CA ASP A 228 24.02 -6.60 11.73
C ASP A 228 23.05 -7.52 12.52
N MET A 229 23.55 -8.60 13.13
CA MET A 229 22.74 -9.46 14.00
C MET A 229 22.34 -8.74 15.29
N ILE A 230 23.22 -7.91 15.85
CA ILE A 230 22.91 -7.13 17.04
C ILE A 230 21.80 -6.11 16.69
N GLU A 231 21.97 -5.34 15.62
CA GLU A 231 20.96 -4.40 15.15
C GLU A 231 19.60 -5.07 14.95
N LYS A 232 19.56 -6.23 14.29
CA LYS A 232 18.34 -7.00 14.06
C LYS A 232 17.73 -7.54 15.36
N MET A 233 18.54 -8.05 16.28
CA MET A 233 18.06 -8.64 17.54
C MET A 233 17.45 -7.60 18.48
N PHE A 234 18.00 -6.38 18.52
CA PHE A 234 17.55 -5.31 19.41
C PHE A 234 16.44 -4.43 18.81
N VAL A 235 15.91 -4.76 17.62
CA VAL A 235 14.74 -4.06 17.05
C VAL A 235 13.56 -4.11 18.03
N GLU A 236 12.95 -2.94 18.25
CA GLU A 236 11.82 -2.76 19.19
C GLU A 236 12.09 -3.23 20.63
N SER A 237 13.36 -3.32 21.03
CA SER A 237 13.75 -3.62 22.41
C SER A 237 13.87 -2.39 23.31
N GLY A 238 13.92 -1.18 22.72
CA GLY A 238 14.18 0.06 23.47
C GLY A 238 15.60 0.17 24.04
N VAL A 239 16.53 -0.72 23.65
CA VAL A 239 17.94 -0.66 24.02
C VAL A 239 18.69 0.22 23.02
N ASP A 240 19.41 1.21 23.53
CA ASP A 240 20.31 2.03 22.72
C ASP A 240 21.57 1.23 22.35
N ILE A 241 21.74 0.97 21.06
CA ILE A 241 22.90 0.22 20.54
C ILE A 241 24.10 1.16 20.51
N THR A 242 24.97 1.02 21.51
CA THR A 242 26.24 1.76 21.61
C THR A 242 27.39 0.96 20.99
N GLU A 243 28.43 1.64 20.50
CA GLU A 243 29.63 0.98 19.96
C GLU A 243 30.30 0.05 20.98
N GLU A 244 30.26 0.40 22.27
CA GLU A 244 30.76 -0.42 23.37
C GLU A 244 29.97 -1.70 23.56
N LEU A 245 28.64 -1.63 23.47
CA LEU A 245 27.77 -2.80 23.55
C LEU A 245 28.06 -3.76 22.39
N ILE A 246 28.22 -3.22 21.17
CA ILE A 246 28.63 -4.01 20.00
C ILE A 246 29.98 -4.67 20.24
N LYS A 247 30.97 -3.92 20.74
CA LYS A 247 32.31 -4.44 21.06
C LYS A 247 32.24 -5.56 22.12
N GLY A 248 31.46 -5.39 23.18
CA GLY A 248 31.29 -6.38 24.24
C GLY A 248 30.61 -7.67 23.76
N LEU A 249 29.58 -7.55 22.91
CA LEU A 249 28.86 -8.69 22.34
C LEU A 249 29.65 -9.42 21.25
N THR A 250 30.55 -8.73 20.56
CA THR A 250 31.41 -9.30 19.50
C THR A 250 32.72 -9.86 20.04
N ASP A 251 33.14 -9.50 21.26
CA ASP A 251 34.35 -9.99 21.95
C ASP A 251 34.20 -11.43 22.50
N GLY A 252 33.69 -12.32 21.67
CA GLY A 252 33.55 -13.76 21.93
C GLY A 252 32.20 -14.32 21.50
N LYS A 253 31.94 -15.55 21.91
CA LYS A 253 30.70 -16.26 21.58
C LYS A 253 29.68 -16.07 22.70
N CYS A 254 28.51 -15.55 22.34
CA CYS A 254 27.33 -15.54 23.19
C CYS A 254 26.72 -16.95 23.26
N MET A 255 25.94 -17.21 24.30
CA MET A 255 25.09 -18.39 24.39
C MET A 255 23.63 -17.96 24.30
N ALA A 256 22.96 -18.27 23.19
CA ALA A 256 21.53 -18.12 23.06
C ALA A 256 20.82 -19.39 23.56
N MET A 257 19.77 -19.21 24.35
CA MET A 257 18.93 -20.29 24.86
C MET A 257 17.49 -20.08 24.42
N ARG A 258 16.90 -21.09 23.79
CA ARG A 258 15.46 -21.14 23.56
C ARG A 258 14.79 -21.75 24.77
N LEU A 259 13.89 -21.01 25.39
CA LEU A 259 13.23 -21.37 26.65
C LEU A 259 11.74 -21.56 26.40
N LYS A 260 11.16 -22.65 26.92
CA LYS A 260 9.72 -22.82 26.99
C LYS A 260 9.23 -22.55 28.41
N GLY A 261 8.29 -21.64 28.58
CA GLY A 261 7.71 -21.27 29.88
C GLY A 261 6.85 -22.38 30.45
N LYS A 262 7.09 -22.74 31.72
CA LYS A 262 6.18 -23.59 32.50
C LYS A 262 5.03 -22.76 33.05
N PRO A 263 3.91 -23.38 33.49
CA PRO A 263 2.85 -22.66 34.17
C PRO A 263 3.41 -21.73 35.27
N PRO A 264 3.05 -20.44 35.28
CA PRO A 264 3.57 -19.52 36.28
C PRO A 264 3.06 -19.90 37.68
N HIS A 265 3.73 -19.37 38.71
CA HIS A 265 3.31 -19.59 40.09
C HIS A 265 1.89 -19.05 40.33
N PRO A 266 1.05 -19.67 41.20
CA PRO A 266 -0.30 -19.19 41.49
C PRO A 266 -0.40 -17.73 41.95
N ASP A 267 0.67 -17.21 42.57
CA ASP A 267 0.76 -15.81 43.01
C ASP A 267 1.12 -14.82 41.88
N TRP A 268 1.33 -15.31 40.65
CA TRP A 268 1.60 -14.47 39.50
C TRP A 268 0.32 -13.70 39.10
N PRO A 269 0.39 -12.38 38.91
CA PRO A 269 -0.81 -11.54 38.73
C PRO A 269 -1.55 -11.77 37.40
N VAL A 270 -0.94 -12.47 36.44
CA VAL A 270 -1.55 -12.76 35.14
C VAL A 270 -2.18 -14.15 35.17
N GLN A 271 -3.45 -14.23 34.76
CA GLN A 271 -4.22 -15.48 34.74
C GLN A 271 -3.61 -16.51 33.77
N TYR A 272 -3.53 -17.76 34.22
CA TYR A 272 -3.08 -18.90 33.42
C TYR A 272 -3.97 -20.13 33.69
N PRO A 273 -4.52 -20.83 32.67
CA PRO A 273 -4.48 -20.46 31.26
C PRO A 273 -5.25 -19.16 30.97
N TYR A 274 -4.84 -18.46 29.92
CA TYR A 274 -5.47 -17.21 29.51
C TYR A 274 -6.81 -17.49 28.83
N GLU A 275 -7.90 -16.96 29.40
CA GLU A 275 -9.26 -17.09 28.87
C GLU A 275 -9.72 -15.74 28.27
N SER A 276 -9.94 -15.71 26.95
CA SER A 276 -10.50 -14.55 26.25
C SER A 276 -12.03 -14.68 26.13
N PRO A 277 -12.81 -13.59 26.20
CA PRO A 277 -14.28 -13.64 26.08
C PRO A 277 -14.81 -14.08 24.69
N GLU A 278 -13.96 -14.18 23.66
CA GLU A 278 -14.34 -14.60 22.30
C GLU A 278 -13.79 -16.00 21.96
N ARG A 279 -14.52 -16.77 21.14
CA ARG A 279 -14.38 -18.24 21.01
C ARG A 279 -13.24 -18.74 20.09
N ASP A 280 -12.71 -19.91 20.50
CA ASP A 280 -12.17 -21.07 19.74
C ASP A 280 -10.69 -21.22 19.30
N SER A 281 -9.80 -20.22 19.35
CA SER A 281 -8.34 -20.49 19.24
C SER A 281 -7.48 -19.32 19.72
N TYR A 282 -7.06 -19.35 20.98
CA TYR A 282 -6.22 -18.30 21.58
C TYR A 282 -5.02 -18.91 22.29
N PRO A 283 -3.92 -18.14 22.44
CA PRO A 283 -2.73 -18.65 23.12
C PRO A 283 -3.05 -18.99 24.58
N VAL A 284 -2.49 -20.10 25.06
CA VAL A 284 -2.65 -20.58 26.45
C VAL A 284 -2.13 -19.55 27.47
N ARG A 285 -1.22 -18.66 27.03
CA ARG A 285 -0.62 -17.60 27.82
C ARG A 285 -0.89 -16.24 27.17
N ALA A 286 -1.15 -15.21 27.99
CA ALA A 286 -1.27 -13.84 27.51
C ALA A 286 0.02 -13.36 26.81
N ILE A 287 -0.12 -12.53 25.79
CA ILE A 287 1.02 -11.92 25.08
C ILE A 287 1.87 -11.10 26.08
N ASN A 288 3.20 -11.17 25.94
CA ASN A 288 4.23 -10.61 26.83
C ASN A 288 4.38 -11.28 28.20
N ASP A 289 3.48 -12.18 28.60
CA ASP A 289 3.51 -12.73 29.95
C ASP A 289 4.74 -13.60 30.22
N VAL A 290 5.19 -14.39 29.24
CA VAL A 290 6.40 -15.22 29.39
C VAL A 290 7.65 -14.35 29.53
N GLU A 291 7.74 -13.24 28.78
CA GLU A 291 8.82 -12.25 28.93
C GLU A 291 8.79 -11.60 30.31
N ASN A 292 7.62 -11.09 30.71
CA ASN A 292 7.43 -10.40 31.99
C ASN A 292 7.74 -11.31 33.17
N TYR A 293 7.35 -12.58 33.09
CA TYR A 293 7.65 -13.56 34.13
C TYR A 293 9.15 -13.86 34.21
N LEU A 294 9.83 -14.02 33.06
CA LEU A 294 11.28 -14.20 33.02
C LEU A 294 12.02 -12.99 33.62
N ILE A 295 11.63 -11.77 33.22
CA ILE A 295 12.22 -10.53 33.74
C ILE A 295 12.01 -10.41 35.24
N SER A 296 10.81 -10.71 35.74
CA SER A 296 10.50 -10.74 37.17
C SER A 296 11.43 -11.70 37.93
N ILE A 297 11.62 -12.93 37.44
CA ILE A 297 12.53 -13.90 38.07
C ILE A 297 13.97 -13.40 38.11
N LEU A 298 14.44 -12.75 37.05
CA LEU A 298 15.81 -12.25 36.96
C LEU A 298 16.06 -10.99 37.81
N THR A 299 15.03 -10.18 38.03
CA THR A 299 15.12 -8.87 38.72
C THR A 299 14.60 -8.87 40.16
N GLN A 300 13.68 -9.76 40.50
CA GLN A 300 13.07 -9.85 41.84
C GLN A 300 13.36 -11.20 42.52
N GLY A 301 13.79 -12.19 41.74
CA GLY A 301 14.04 -13.55 42.20
C GLY A 301 12.83 -14.48 41.99
N PRO A 302 13.02 -15.80 42.13
CA PRO A 302 11.94 -16.77 41.95
C PRO A 302 10.92 -16.68 43.11
N PRO A 303 9.62 -16.94 42.85
CA PRO A 303 8.58 -16.90 43.89
C PRO A 303 8.81 -17.93 45.01
N THR A 304 8.34 -17.62 46.21
CA THR A 304 8.58 -18.45 47.40
C THR A 304 7.64 -19.65 47.43
N PHE A 305 8.09 -20.83 46.96
CA PHE A 305 7.24 -22.03 47.02
C PHE A 305 6.88 -22.44 48.46
N SER A 306 5.59 -22.66 48.71
CA SER A 306 5.08 -23.41 49.88
C SER A 306 5.45 -24.88 49.74
N GLN A 307 5.90 -25.47 50.85
CA GLN A 307 6.58 -26.76 50.97
C GLN A 307 5.77 -27.94 50.42
N THR A 308 6.41 -28.81 49.63
CA THR A 308 6.04 -30.24 49.65
C THR A 308 7.15 -31.22 49.26
N GLU A 309 8.44 -30.86 49.24
CA GLU A 309 9.52 -31.86 49.19
C GLU A 309 10.86 -31.29 49.72
N GLY A 310 11.25 -31.71 50.93
CA GLY A 310 12.63 -31.67 51.46
C GLY A 310 13.23 -30.30 51.88
N PRO A 311 14.18 -30.28 52.84
CA PRO A 311 14.92 -29.08 53.17
C PRO A 311 16.03 -28.86 52.12
N GLU A 312 15.69 -28.31 50.96
CA GLU A 312 16.71 -27.67 50.10
C GLU A 312 17.03 -26.30 50.72
N ILE A 313 18.25 -26.17 51.26
CA ILE A 313 18.82 -24.90 51.70
C ILE A 313 18.87 -23.99 50.47
N ARG A 314 17.89 -23.08 50.34
CA ARG A 314 17.95 -22.02 49.35
C ARG A 314 19.07 -21.06 49.74
N PRO A 315 19.97 -20.68 48.83
CA PRO A 315 20.66 -19.43 49.00
C PRO A 315 19.61 -18.31 48.93
N THR A 316 19.29 -17.71 50.07
CA THR A 316 18.58 -16.43 50.13
C THR A 316 19.52 -15.41 49.51
N TYR A 317 19.32 -15.09 48.24
CA TYR A 317 20.10 -14.04 47.61
C TYR A 317 19.49 -12.70 47.99
N ASP A 318 20.23 -11.88 48.74
CA ASP A 318 19.80 -10.53 49.14
C ASP A 318 19.72 -9.57 47.95
N THR A 319 20.27 -9.96 46.78
CA THR A 319 20.35 -9.15 45.56
C THR A 319 19.83 -9.90 44.32
N PRO A 320 19.20 -9.20 43.36
CA PRO A 320 18.72 -9.76 42.09
C PRO A 320 19.81 -10.47 41.27
N TYR A 321 19.41 -11.43 40.43
CA TYR A 321 20.36 -12.12 39.55
C TYR A 321 21.09 -11.14 38.60
N MET A 322 20.34 -10.19 38.02
CA MET A 322 20.88 -9.18 37.10
C MET A 322 21.92 -8.26 37.74
N GLU A 323 21.84 -8.04 39.05
CA GLU A 323 22.78 -7.17 39.78
C GLU A 323 23.97 -7.95 40.35
N ARG A 324 23.82 -9.25 40.58
CA ARG A 324 24.88 -10.11 41.11
C ARG A 324 25.94 -10.48 40.08
N HIS A 325 25.52 -10.67 38.82
CA HIS A 325 26.42 -11.06 37.73
C HIS A 325 26.47 -9.94 36.72
N VAL A 326 27.35 -8.97 36.96
CA VAL A 326 27.57 -7.81 36.10
C VAL A 326 29.01 -7.74 35.60
N TYR A 327 29.18 -7.09 34.47
CA TYR A 327 30.48 -6.69 33.93
C TYR A 327 30.60 -5.17 34.05
N GLU A 328 31.56 -4.73 34.84
CA GLU A 328 31.90 -3.32 34.97
C GLU A 328 32.94 -2.96 33.89
N TYR A 329 32.55 -2.06 32.99
CA TYR A 329 33.49 -1.43 32.08
C TYR A 329 34.09 -0.21 32.77
N GLU A 330 35.40 -0.27 33.03
CA GLU A 330 36.19 0.87 33.47
C GLU A 330 36.76 1.59 32.23
N PRO A 331 36.37 2.85 31.96
CA PRO A 331 36.87 3.59 30.83
C PRO A 331 38.35 3.93 30.99
N GLU A 332 39.13 3.77 29.91
CA GLU A 332 40.55 4.14 29.88
C GLU A 332 40.76 5.66 29.70
N ILE A 333 39.70 6.43 29.40
CA ILE A 333 39.73 7.86 29.09
C ILE A 333 38.90 8.64 30.13
N GLU A 334 39.44 9.75 30.64
CA GLU A 334 38.89 10.56 31.75
C GLU A 334 37.47 11.12 31.52
N ASP A 335 37.03 11.25 30.26
CA ASP A 335 35.71 11.79 29.88
C ASP A 335 34.65 10.71 29.59
N ASP A 336 35.01 9.42 29.67
CA ASP A 336 34.10 8.30 29.41
C ASP A 336 33.49 7.78 30.73
N VAL A 337 32.27 7.26 30.68
CA VAL A 337 31.45 6.96 31.86
C VAL A 337 31.52 5.46 32.16
N SER A 338 31.79 5.09 33.41
CA SER A 338 31.73 3.68 33.84
C SER A 338 30.34 3.11 33.61
N ARG A 339 30.25 1.97 32.90
CA ARG A 339 28.98 1.30 32.59
C ARG A 339 28.97 -0.12 33.12
N VAL A 340 27.81 -0.54 33.60
CA VAL A 340 27.58 -1.86 34.17
C VAL A 340 26.66 -2.63 33.22
N TYR A 341 27.17 -3.72 32.66
CA TYR A 341 26.42 -4.59 31.76
C TYR A 341 25.96 -5.85 32.49
N PRO A 342 24.68 -6.25 32.39
CA PRO A 342 24.20 -7.48 32.99
C PRO A 342 24.84 -8.70 32.31
N ALA A 343 24.93 -9.84 32.99
CA ALA A 343 25.42 -11.08 32.39
C ALA A 343 24.58 -11.57 31.20
N VAL A 344 23.32 -11.14 31.12
CA VAL A 344 22.31 -11.72 30.23
C VAL A 344 21.42 -10.64 29.64
N TRP A 345 20.95 -10.90 28.44
CA TRP A 345 19.89 -10.13 27.80
C TRP A 345 18.69 -11.01 27.51
N VAL A 346 17.50 -10.44 27.72
CA VAL A 346 16.21 -11.04 27.41
C VAL A 346 15.37 -10.01 26.64
N PRO A 347 14.58 -10.43 25.65
CA PRO A 347 13.71 -9.51 24.94
C PRO A 347 12.65 -8.96 25.91
N PRO A 348 12.45 -7.64 25.96
CA PRO A 348 11.55 -7.02 26.95
C PRO A 348 10.07 -7.22 26.62
N GLN A 349 9.75 -7.57 25.38
CA GLN A 349 8.39 -7.73 24.89
C GLN A 349 8.33 -8.73 23.74
N ALA A 350 7.14 -9.27 23.49
CA ALA A 350 6.89 -10.29 22.47
C ALA A 350 7.32 -9.83 21.07
N ARG A 351 7.16 -8.55 20.73
CA ARG A 351 7.62 -8.02 19.43
C ARG A 351 9.13 -8.07 19.28
N SER A 352 9.88 -7.60 20.27
CA SER A 352 11.35 -7.71 20.28
C SER A 352 11.82 -9.17 20.26
N LYS A 353 11.10 -10.06 20.94
CA LYS A 353 11.38 -11.50 20.90
C LYS A 353 11.31 -12.06 19.47
N VAL A 354 10.31 -11.70 18.66
CA VAL A 354 10.19 -12.19 17.28
C VAL A 354 11.47 -11.90 16.48
N HIS A 355 12.01 -10.68 16.62
CA HIS A 355 13.27 -10.29 15.97
C HIS A 355 14.48 -11.08 16.46
N ALA A 356 14.55 -11.32 17.77
CA ALA A 356 15.60 -12.16 18.36
C ALA A 356 15.52 -13.62 17.87
N PHE A 357 14.32 -14.21 17.80
CA PHE A 357 14.12 -15.56 17.26
C PHE A 357 14.49 -15.66 15.78
N LYS A 358 14.05 -14.69 14.97
CA LYS A 358 14.41 -14.63 13.54
C LYS A 358 15.92 -14.53 13.32
N THR A 359 16.62 -13.84 14.20
CA THR A 359 18.07 -13.61 14.09
C THR A 359 18.88 -14.79 14.61
N LEU A 360 18.50 -15.35 15.76
CA LEU A 360 19.29 -16.38 16.47
C LEU A 360 18.88 -17.81 16.11
N PHE A 361 17.62 -18.01 15.73
CA PHE A 361 17.03 -19.32 15.42
C PHE A 361 16.19 -19.31 14.12
N PRO A 362 16.74 -18.86 12.97
CA PRO A 362 15.99 -18.78 11.71
C PRO A 362 15.43 -20.13 11.26
N ASP A 363 16.23 -21.20 11.35
CA ASP A 363 15.81 -22.55 10.98
C ASP A 363 14.62 -23.07 11.81
N TYR A 364 14.51 -22.64 13.08
CA TYR A 364 13.37 -22.99 13.93
C TYR A 364 12.13 -22.24 13.48
N MET A 365 12.24 -20.94 13.23
CA MET A 365 11.14 -20.11 12.73
C MET A 365 10.59 -20.66 11.42
N GLU A 366 11.45 -20.96 10.44
CA GLU A 366 11.01 -21.48 9.14
C GLU A 366 10.31 -22.84 9.22
N LYS A 367 10.71 -23.71 10.16
CA LYS A 367 10.18 -25.08 10.26
C LYS A 367 8.97 -25.20 11.18
N ALA A 368 8.97 -24.50 12.31
CA ALA A 368 7.95 -24.61 13.34
C ALA A 368 6.83 -23.57 13.17
N HIS A 369 7.17 -22.40 12.62
CA HIS A 369 6.32 -21.22 12.55
C HIS A 369 6.38 -20.58 11.15
N PRO A 370 6.08 -21.33 10.08
CA PRO A 370 6.10 -20.78 8.73
C PRO A 370 5.06 -19.67 8.61
N TYR A 371 5.49 -18.50 8.12
CA TYR A 371 4.56 -17.43 7.82
C TYR A 371 3.76 -17.78 6.55
N GLU A 372 2.47 -18.01 6.71
CA GLU A 372 1.53 -18.17 5.60
C GLU A 372 0.83 -16.82 5.39
N GLU A 373 1.20 -16.11 4.32
CA GLU A 373 0.50 -14.89 3.95
C GLU A 373 -0.96 -15.25 3.63
N PRO A 374 -1.96 -14.69 4.35
CA PRO A 374 -3.36 -14.98 4.07
C PRO A 374 -3.63 -14.62 2.60
N THR A 375 -4.16 -15.58 1.83
CA THR A 375 -4.50 -15.31 0.44
C THR A 375 -5.53 -14.19 0.40
N VAL A 376 -5.19 -13.07 -0.23
CA VAL A 376 -6.15 -11.98 -0.44
C VAL A 376 -7.38 -12.58 -1.13
N PRO A 377 -8.59 -12.43 -0.56
CA PRO A 377 -9.78 -12.95 -1.20
C PRO A 377 -9.89 -12.33 -2.60
N PRO A 378 -10.32 -13.10 -3.62
CA PRO A 378 -10.49 -12.54 -4.96
C PRO A 378 -11.40 -11.31 -4.94
N PRO A 379 -11.17 -10.31 -5.81
CA PRO A 379 -11.90 -9.06 -5.80
C PRO A 379 -13.39 -9.30 -6.05
N LEU A 380 -14.21 -8.43 -5.49
CA LEU A 380 -15.65 -8.44 -5.73
C LEU A 380 -15.97 -7.64 -6.99
N CYS A 381 -17.01 -8.05 -7.71
CA CYS A 381 -17.52 -7.35 -8.88
C CYS A 381 -19.03 -7.19 -8.74
N ALA A 382 -19.52 -5.95 -8.89
CA ALA A 382 -20.95 -5.65 -8.80
C ALA A 382 -21.54 -5.43 -10.18
N PHE A 383 -22.68 -6.07 -10.44
CA PHE A 383 -23.42 -6.00 -11.69
C PHE A 383 -24.85 -5.56 -11.43
N LYS A 384 -25.39 -4.72 -12.31
CA LYS A 384 -26.84 -4.44 -12.37
C LYS A 384 -27.43 -4.77 -13.73
N PHE A 385 -28.56 -5.46 -13.71
CA PHE A 385 -29.28 -5.88 -14.91
C PHE A 385 -30.74 -5.43 -14.89
N GLU A 386 -31.27 -5.13 -16.07
CA GLU A 386 -32.70 -4.87 -16.25
C GLU A 386 -33.52 -6.16 -16.14
N VAL A 387 -34.78 -6.03 -15.74
CA VAL A 387 -35.75 -7.15 -15.67
C VAL A 387 -35.83 -7.96 -16.98
N SER A 388 -35.63 -7.30 -18.13
CA SER A 388 -35.68 -7.91 -19.46
C SER A 388 -34.65 -9.04 -19.66
N LYS A 389 -33.57 -9.02 -18.89
CA LYS A 389 -32.46 -9.99 -18.94
C LYS A 389 -32.63 -11.16 -17.95
N PHE A 390 -33.76 -11.23 -17.21
CA PHE A 390 -33.98 -12.20 -16.12
C PHE A 390 -33.59 -13.64 -16.45
N ASN A 391 -34.08 -14.19 -17.57
CA ASN A 391 -33.84 -15.59 -17.92
C ASN A 391 -32.33 -15.89 -18.06
N ILE A 392 -31.57 -14.97 -18.65
CA ILE A 392 -30.13 -15.13 -18.87
C ILE A 392 -29.37 -14.96 -17.54
N VAL A 393 -29.78 -14.00 -16.70
CA VAL A 393 -29.19 -13.79 -15.36
C VAL A 393 -29.45 -15.00 -14.46
N ARG A 394 -30.64 -15.59 -14.50
CA ARG A 394 -30.97 -16.81 -13.75
C ARG A 394 -30.10 -17.98 -14.18
N ASP A 395 -29.97 -18.22 -15.48
CA ASP A 395 -29.16 -19.32 -15.99
C ASP A 395 -27.67 -19.13 -15.59
N ALA A 396 -27.16 -17.89 -15.62
CA ALA A 396 -25.82 -17.57 -15.14
C ALA A 396 -25.65 -17.73 -13.62
N TYR A 397 -26.68 -17.37 -12.84
CA TYR A 397 -26.74 -17.55 -11.39
C TYR A 397 -26.65 -19.02 -10.99
N GLU A 398 -27.42 -19.89 -11.66
CA GLU A 398 -27.44 -21.33 -11.37
C GLU A 398 -26.11 -22.01 -11.73
N LEU A 399 -25.43 -21.54 -12.78
CA LEU A 399 -24.14 -22.08 -13.22
C LEU A 399 -22.94 -21.63 -12.37
N ASN A 400 -23.04 -20.51 -11.66
CA ASN A 400 -21.91 -19.88 -10.94
C ASN A 400 -22.26 -19.54 -9.47
N CYS A 401 -23.12 -20.34 -8.84
CA CYS A 401 -23.63 -20.03 -7.50
C CYS A 401 -22.55 -20.01 -6.41
N ASP A 402 -21.42 -20.70 -6.62
CA ASP A 402 -20.24 -20.72 -5.76
C ASP A 402 -19.48 -19.39 -5.73
N ALA A 403 -19.61 -18.58 -6.77
CA ALA A 403 -18.96 -17.28 -6.89
C ALA A 403 -19.85 -16.11 -6.45
N ILE A 404 -21.14 -16.32 -6.18
CA ILE A 404 -22.08 -15.24 -5.88
C ILE A 404 -22.06 -14.95 -4.37
N GLU A 405 -21.64 -13.74 -4.02
CA GLU A 405 -21.61 -13.27 -2.63
C GLU A 405 -22.98 -12.69 -2.24
N HIS A 406 -23.57 -11.89 -3.13
CA HIS A 406 -24.90 -11.30 -2.93
C HIS A 406 -25.73 -11.32 -4.21
N PHE A 407 -27.02 -11.59 -4.05
CA PHE A 407 -28.02 -11.46 -5.11
C PHE A 407 -29.27 -10.82 -4.53
N GLY A 408 -29.84 -9.86 -5.25
CA GLY A 408 -31.09 -9.25 -4.86
C GLY A 408 -31.83 -8.66 -6.05
N VAL A 409 -33.15 -8.70 -5.98
CA VAL A 409 -34.04 -8.03 -6.94
C VAL A 409 -34.70 -6.86 -6.26
N PHE A 410 -34.66 -5.68 -6.89
CA PHE A 410 -35.11 -4.43 -6.29
C PHE A 410 -36.13 -3.73 -7.19
N GLU A 411 -37.03 -2.95 -6.59
CA GLU A 411 -38.10 -2.26 -7.32
C GLU A 411 -37.58 -1.26 -8.37
N PHE A 412 -36.46 -0.58 -8.11
CA PHE A 412 -35.84 0.40 -9.02
C PHE A 412 -34.36 0.67 -8.68
N ASP A 413 -33.62 1.29 -9.59
CA ASP A 413 -32.18 1.60 -9.42
C ASP A 413 -31.95 2.82 -8.50
N ARG A 414 -32.13 2.66 -7.18
CA ARG A 414 -31.75 3.67 -6.18
C ARG A 414 -31.27 3.06 -4.87
N PRO A 415 -30.41 3.78 -4.11
CA PRO A 415 -30.10 3.41 -2.73
C PRO A 415 -31.39 3.36 -1.92
N TYR A 416 -31.53 2.34 -1.07
CA TYR A 416 -32.72 2.04 -0.25
C TYR A 416 -33.96 1.56 -1.03
N ALA A 417 -33.82 1.16 -2.29
CA ALA A 417 -34.91 0.49 -3.00
C ALA A 417 -35.33 -0.79 -2.25
N ARG A 418 -36.63 -1.08 -2.24
CA ARG A 418 -37.15 -2.26 -1.55
C ARG A 418 -36.67 -3.54 -2.25
N ARG A 419 -36.17 -4.50 -1.48
CA ARG A 419 -35.79 -5.84 -1.98
C ARG A 419 -37.04 -6.71 -2.13
N LEU A 420 -37.26 -7.21 -3.33
CA LEU A 420 -38.38 -8.07 -3.72
C LEU A 420 -38.06 -9.56 -3.60
N ALA A 421 -36.79 -9.94 -3.79
CA ALA A 421 -36.34 -11.32 -3.71
C ALA A 421 -34.83 -11.41 -3.48
N SER A 422 -34.38 -12.43 -2.74
CA SER A 422 -32.97 -12.76 -2.52
C SER A 422 -32.45 -13.90 -3.41
N SER A 423 -33.30 -14.52 -4.21
CA SER A 423 -32.92 -15.54 -5.19
C SER A 423 -33.73 -15.39 -6.50
N PRO A 424 -33.21 -15.86 -7.64
CA PRO A 424 -33.99 -15.90 -8.87
C PRO A 424 -35.30 -16.68 -8.72
N GLN A 425 -35.31 -17.78 -7.97
CA GLN A 425 -36.50 -18.61 -7.76
C GLN A 425 -37.57 -17.88 -6.94
N ASP A 426 -37.18 -17.02 -6.00
CA ASP A 426 -38.13 -16.23 -5.23
C ASP A 426 -38.74 -15.11 -6.06
N PHE A 427 -37.97 -14.52 -6.99
CA PHE A 427 -38.50 -13.55 -7.93
C PHE A 427 -39.52 -14.14 -8.91
N GLU A 428 -39.43 -15.43 -9.26
CA GLU A 428 -40.47 -16.10 -10.05
C GLU A 428 -41.82 -16.14 -9.33
N LYS A 429 -41.83 -16.19 -7.99
CA LYS A 429 -43.04 -16.24 -7.15
C LYS A 429 -43.68 -14.87 -6.90
N VAL A 430 -42.99 -13.78 -7.22
CA VAL A 430 -43.50 -12.41 -7.05
C VAL A 430 -44.68 -12.18 -8.00
N LYS A 431 -45.88 -11.93 -7.42
CA LYS A 431 -47.15 -11.78 -8.16
C LYS A 431 -47.20 -10.52 -9.02
N TYR A 432 -46.69 -9.40 -8.52
CA TYR A 432 -46.78 -8.10 -9.17
C TYR A 432 -45.40 -7.66 -9.67
N LYS A 433 -45.21 -7.72 -10.99
CA LYS A 433 -43.99 -7.26 -11.68
C LYS A 433 -44.32 -5.99 -12.45
N THR A 434 -43.69 -4.90 -12.06
CA THR A 434 -43.81 -3.55 -12.63
C THR A 434 -43.03 -3.39 -13.93
N GLY A 435 -42.05 -4.26 -14.20
CA GLY A 435 -41.23 -4.22 -15.40
C GLY A 435 -40.07 -3.22 -15.32
N VAL A 436 -39.87 -2.59 -14.16
CA VAL A 436 -38.75 -1.66 -13.89
C VAL A 436 -37.78 -2.19 -12.83
N GLU A 437 -37.93 -3.46 -12.46
CA GLU A 437 -37.08 -4.10 -11.47
C GLU A 437 -35.63 -4.21 -11.93
N VAL A 438 -34.73 -4.16 -10.96
CA VAL A 438 -33.28 -4.24 -11.16
C VAL A 438 -32.73 -5.43 -10.41
N PHE A 439 -31.97 -6.27 -11.11
CA PHE A 439 -31.19 -7.33 -10.50
C PHE A 439 -29.83 -6.77 -10.12
N VAL A 440 -29.45 -6.90 -8.85
CA VAL A 440 -28.11 -6.57 -8.35
C VAL A 440 -27.42 -7.87 -7.98
N VAL A 441 -26.28 -8.14 -8.61
CA VAL A 441 -25.48 -9.35 -8.39
C VAL A 441 -24.07 -8.93 -8.01
N ILE A 442 -23.57 -9.46 -6.91
CA ILE A 442 -22.21 -9.25 -6.45
C ILE A 442 -21.53 -10.61 -6.46
N ILE A 443 -20.49 -10.73 -7.28
CA ILE A 443 -19.72 -11.95 -7.40
C ILE A 443 -18.30 -11.73 -6.88
N ARG A 444 -17.72 -12.79 -6.36
CA ARG A 444 -16.29 -12.91 -6.13
C ARG A 444 -15.65 -13.42 -7.42
N ARG A 445 -14.65 -12.72 -7.96
CA ARG A 445 -13.99 -13.11 -9.21
C ARG A 445 -13.01 -14.27 -8.98
N ILE A 446 -13.56 -15.46 -8.72
CA ILE A 446 -12.78 -16.69 -8.49
C ILE A 446 -12.05 -17.10 -9.77
N ASN A 447 -12.66 -16.90 -10.94
CA ASN A 447 -12.06 -17.13 -12.26
C ASN A 447 -12.58 -16.10 -13.29
N GLU A 448 -11.92 -16.01 -14.46
CA GLU A 448 -12.36 -15.08 -15.53
C GLU A 448 -13.66 -15.52 -16.22
N GLU A 449 -13.92 -16.82 -16.30
CA GLU A 449 -15.12 -17.35 -16.96
C GLU A 449 -16.40 -16.89 -16.28
N THR A 450 -16.42 -16.87 -14.94
CA THR A 450 -17.53 -16.41 -14.13
C THR A 450 -17.76 -14.91 -14.30
N PHE A 451 -16.71 -14.09 -14.30
CA PHE A 451 -16.85 -12.67 -14.60
C PHE A 451 -17.45 -12.44 -16.00
N LEU A 452 -16.92 -13.14 -17.01
CA LEU A 452 -17.40 -13.04 -18.37
C LEU A 452 -18.84 -13.56 -18.53
N ALA A 453 -19.26 -14.54 -17.72
CA ALA A 453 -20.62 -15.05 -17.73
C ALA A 453 -21.64 -13.98 -17.36
N PHE A 454 -21.33 -13.09 -16.40
CA PHE A 454 -22.20 -11.97 -16.02
C PHE A 454 -21.99 -10.73 -16.90
N ALA A 455 -20.74 -10.40 -17.25
CA ALA A 455 -20.43 -9.26 -18.12
C ALA A 455 -21.00 -9.42 -19.54
N GLY A 456 -21.02 -10.66 -20.06
CA GLY A 456 -21.56 -10.99 -21.38
C GLY A 456 -23.07 -10.85 -21.51
N ILE A 457 -23.81 -10.68 -20.40
CA ILE A 457 -25.27 -10.47 -20.39
C ILE A 457 -25.63 -9.01 -20.78
N GLU A 458 -24.60 -8.15 -20.89
CA GLU A 458 -24.71 -6.71 -21.14
C GLU A 458 -25.40 -6.00 -19.95
N PRO A 459 -24.75 -5.99 -18.77
CA PRO A 459 -25.24 -5.20 -17.64
C PRO A 459 -25.26 -3.71 -18.01
N PHE A 460 -26.21 -2.96 -17.46
CA PHE A 460 -26.20 -1.49 -17.60
C PHE A 460 -25.24 -0.82 -16.62
N PHE A 461 -24.80 -1.56 -15.58
CA PHE A 461 -23.80 -1.13 -14.61
C PHE A 461 -22.88 -2.30 -14.26
N VAL A 462 -21.57 -2.06 -14.31
CA VAL A 462 -20.54 -2.99 -13.86
C VAL A 462 -19.44 -2.18 -13.18
N THR A 463 -18.99 -2.64 -12.02
CA THR A 463 -17.79 -2.09 -11.36
C THR A 463 -16.96 -3.20 -10.75
N GLU A 464 -15.64 -3.01 -10.84
CA GLU A 464 -14.59 -3.84 -10.25
C GLU A 464 -13.79 -3.05 -9.21
N VAL A 465 -14.20 -1.80 -8.93
CA VAL A 465 -13.54 -0.93 -7.97
C VAL A 465 -14.08 -1.25 -6.58
N ASP A 466 -13.24 -1.74 -5.67
CA ASP A 466 -13.65 -2.19 -4.33
C ASP A 466 -14.51 -1.14 -3.59
N GLU A 467 -14.14 0.14 -3.64
CA GLU A 467 -14.91 1.22 -3.00
C GLU A 467 -16.34 1.31 -3.56
N GLU A 468 -16.50 1.30 -4.88
CA GLU A 468 -17.81 1.35 -5.53
C GLU A 468 -18.62 0.08 -5.27
N VAL A 469 -17.97 -1.09 -5.20
CA VAL A 469 -18.63 -2.35 -4.83
C VAL A 469 -19.15 -2.28 -3.40
N GLN A 470 -18.36 -1.77 -2.45
CA GLN A 470 -18.79 -1.59 -1.06
C GLN A 470 -19.93 -0.58 -0.93
N GLU A 471 -19.94 0.48 -1.74
CA GLU A 471 -21.08 1.40 -1.83
C GLU A 471 -22.35 0.68 -2.31
N VAL A 472 -22.25 -0.20 -3.31
CA VAL A 472 -23.39 -1.01 -3.79
C VAL A 472 -23.85 -1.99 -2.70
N ILE A 473 -22.93 -2.66 -2.00
CA ILE A 473 -23.26 -3.55 -0.86
C ILE A 473 -24.04 -2.77 0.19
N THR A 474 -23.52 -1.61 0.60
CA THR A 474 -24.12 -0.79 1.64
C THR A 474 -25.49 -0.24 1.22
N ALA A 475 -25.65 0.13 -0.05
CA ALA A 475 -26.88 0.72 -0.58
C ALA A 475 -28.03 -0.28 -0.77
N TYR A 476 -27.72 -1.55 -1.08
CA TYR A 476 -28.70 -2.58 -1.45
C TYR A 476 -28.80 -3.75 -0.47
N PHE A 477 -27.76 -4.03 0.31
CA PHE A 477 -27.63 -5.22 1.17
C PHE A 477 -27.33 -4.90 2.65
N SER A 478 -27.75 -3.73 3.15
CA SER A 478 -27.56 -3.35 4.56
C SER A 478 -28.18 -4.37 5.54
N GLU A 479 -27.52 -4.61 6.67
CA GLU A 479 -28.01 -5.50 7.74
C GLU A 479 -29.40 -5.07 8.22
N GLY A 480 -30.40 -5.95 8.07
CA GLY A 480 -31.79 -5.71 8.50
C GLY A 480 -32.82 -5.54 7.37
N VAL A 481 -32.44 -5.65 6.09
CA VAL A 481 -33.41 -5.69 4.97
C VAL A 481 -34.02 -7.08 4.88
N GLU A 482 -35.27 -7.23 5.35
CA GLU A 482 -36.06 -8.45 5.23
C GLU A 482 -36.74 -8.56 3.85
N ASP A 483 -36.86 -9.79 3.36
CA ASP A 483 -37.59 -10.07 2.13
C ASP A 483 -39.09 -9.90 2.36
N VAL A 484 -39.79 -9.33 1.38
CA VAL A 484 -41.25 -9.26 1.42
C VAL A 484 -41.81 -10.68 1.27
N ILE A 485 -42.38 -11.21 2.35
CA ILE A 485 -43.15 -12.45 2.29
C ILE A 485 -44.39 -12.17 1.41
N PRO A 486 -44.67 -12.95 0.36
CA PRO A 486 -45.76 -12.69 -0.60
C PRO A 486 -47.18 -12.60 -0.03
N GLU A 487 -47.37 -12.88 1.26
CA GLU A 487 -48.69 -12.94 1.93
C GLU A 487 -49.08 -11.64 2.66
N GLU A 488 -48.14 -10.77 3.08
CA GLU A 488 -48.42 -9.72 4.08
C GLU A 488 -49.02 -8.40 3.53
N LEU A 489 -49.32 -8.28 2.23
CA LEU A 489 -49.77 -7.00 1.65
C LEU A 489 -51.26 -6.92 1.27
N TYR A 490 -52.05 -7.99 1.42
CA TYR A 490 -53.43 -7.99 0.91
C TYR A 490 -54.51 -8.46 1.88
N GLU A 491 -54.21 -8.83 3.14
CA GLU A 491 -55.28 -9.02 4.14
C GLU A 491 -55.93 -7.68 4.57
N ASP A 492 -55.26 -6.54 4.35
CA ASP A 492 -55.72 -5.23 4.86
C ASP A 492 -56.55 -4.37 3.87
N GLU A 493 -56.61 -4.72 2.57
CA GLU A 493 -57.40 -3.98 1.57
C GLU A 493 -58.78 -4.64 1.31
N ASP A 494 -58.89 -5.97 1.33
CA ASP A 494 -60.17 -6.65 1.10
C ASP A 494 -61.14 -6.56 2.31
N GLU A 495 -60.64 -6.37 3.54
CA GLU A 495 -61.51 -6.19 4.73
C GLU A 495 -62.12 -4.78 4.86
N LYS A 496 -61.69 -3.80 4.04
CA LYS A 496 -62.23 -2.42 4.11
C LYS A 496 -63.32 -2.13 3.09
N GLU A 497 -63.44 -2.90 2.01
CA GLU A 497 -64.54 -2.73 1.05
C GLU A 497 -65.82 -3.50 1.44
N GLU A 498 -65.74 -4.53 2.31
CA GLU A 498 -66.93 -5.25 2.80
C GLU A 498 -67.64 -4.60 4.01
N LYS A 499 -67.20 -3.42 4.48
CA LYS A 499 -67.84 -2.69 5.61
C LYS A 499 -68.54 -1.38 5.24
N GLU A 500 -68.65 -1.05 3.96
CA GLU A 500 -69.44 0.11 3.48
C GLU A 500 -70.72 -0.26 2.73
N GLU A 501 -71.06 -1.54 2.59
CA GLU A 501 -72.37 -2.00 2.10
C GLU A 501 -73.03 -2.99 3.08
N ASP A 502 -73.53 -2.49 4.22
CA ASP A 502 -74.67 -3.07 4.96
C ASP A 502 -75.36 -2.06 5.91
#